data_AF-A0A7X7TCY1-F1
#
_entry.id   AF-A0A7X7TCY1-F1
#
_cell.length_a   1.000
_cell.length_b   1.000
_cell.length_c   1.000
_cell.angle_alpha   90.00
_cell.angle_beta   90.00
_cell.angle_gamma   90.00
#
_symmetry.space_group_name_H-M   'P 1'
#
loop_
_entity.id
_entity.type
_entity.pdbx_description
1 polymer ?
#
loop_
_entity_poly.entity_id
_entity_poly.type
_entity_poly.pdbx_seq_one_letter_code
_entity_poly.pdbx_strand_id
1 'polypeptide(L)' 'MNDYCPKCRRPLPPADAGSESPFVRTPYFPFCSERCKMADLYGWLDEQYRIPVVEPDDDFDDEDADSKPEINDPEDS' A
#
# COMPACT_ATOMS: atom_id res chain seq x y z
N MET A 1 -6.08 5.99 -13.58
CA MET A 1 -5.42 6.59 -12.40
C MET A 1 -6.48 7.39 -11.65
N ASN A 2 -6.54 7.33 -10.32
CA ASN A 2 -7.51 8.11 -9.56
C ASN A 2 -6.99 9.54 -9.35
N ASP A 3 -7.66 10.54 -9.93
CA ASP A 3 -7.22 11.94 -9.90
C ASP A 3 -7.77 12.71 -8.68
N TYR A 4 -8.06 12.00 -7.59
CA TYR A 4 -8.58 12.57 -6.35
C TYR A 4 -7.69 12.19 -5.17
N CYS A 5 -7.52 13.13 -4.24
CA CYS A 5 -6.78 12.90 -3.01
C CYS A 5 -7.46 11.79 -2.17
N PRO A 6 -6.76 10.70 -1.81
CA PRO A 6 -7.35 9.60 -1.05
C PRO A 6 -7.91 10.03 0.32
N LYS A 7 -7.26 10.99 0.98
CA LYS A 7 -7.63 11.41 2.34
C LYS A 7 -8.84 12.35 2.39
N CYS A 8 -8.92 13.33 1.48
CA CYS A 8 -9.94 14.40 1.56
C CYS A 8 -10.82 14.54 0.31
N ARG A 9 -10.59 13.69 -0.71
CA ARG A 9 -11.34 13.65 -1.98
C ARG A 9 -11.29 14.92 -2.83
N ARG A 10 -10.39 15.87 -2.54
CA ARG A 10 -10.15 17.02 -3.41
C ARG A 10 -9.54 16.56 -4.75
N PRO A 11 -9.96 17.12 -5.91
CA PRO A 11 -9.30 16.84 -7.18
C PRO A 11 -7.82 17.21 -7.10
N LEU A 12 -6.97 16.32 -7.60
CA LEU A 12 -5.55 16.58 -7.78
C LEU A 12 -5.37 17.43 -9.04
N PRO A 13 -4.39 18.36 -9.03
CA PRO A 13 -4.03 19.05 -10.27
C PRO A 13 -3.60 18.01 -11.31
N PRO A 14 -3.90 18.24 -12.61
CA PRO A 14 -3.50 17.31 -13.64
C PRO A 14 -1.98 17.19 -13.69
N ALA A 15 -1.48 16.03 -14.12
CA ALA A 15 -0.06 15.66 -14.00
C ALA A 15 0.89 16.60 -14.78
N ASP A 16 0.33 17.43 -15.65
CA ASP A 16 0.98 18.40 -16.53
C ASP A 16 0.81 19.87 -16.06
N ALA A 17 0.17 20.12 -14.91
CA ALA A 17 -0.22 21.46 -14.43
C ALA A 17 0.96 22.35 -13.94
N GLY A 18 2.10 22.36 -14.64
CA GLY A 18 3.19 23.30 -14.40
C GLY A 18 4.60 22.83 -14.75
N SER A 19 4.77 21.71 -15.45
CA SER A 19 6.10 21.23 -15.83
C SER A 19 6.14 20.67 -17.24
N GLU A 20 7.24 20.92 -17.96
CA GLU A 20 7.50 20.33 -19.27
C GLU A 20 7.74 18.81 -19.23
N SER A 21 7.76 18.21 -18.03
CA SER A 21 7.89 16.78 -17.84
C SER A 21 6.52 16.15 -17.53
N PRO A 22 6.10 15.09 -18.23
CA PRO A 22 4.85 14.36 -17.96
C PRO A 22 4.82 13.63 -16.60
N PHE A 23 5.82 13.87 -15.73
CA PHE A 23 6.00 13.22 -14.44
C PHE A 23 5.98 14.17 -13.23
N VAL A 24 5.84 15.50 -13.38
CA VAL A 24 5.90 16.38 -12.19
C VAL A 24 4.58 16.40 -11.45
N ARG A 25 4.46 15.42 -10.58
CA ARG A 25 3.47 15.40 -9.51
C ARG A 25 4.02 16.19 -8.33
N THR A 26 3.15 16.75 -7.50
CA THR A 26 3.59 17.42 -6.26
C THR A 26 4.41 16.46 -5.37
N PRO A 27 5.33 16.93 -4.51
CA PRO A 27 6.08 16.07 -3.58
C PRO A 27 5.21 15.22 -2.64
N TYR A 28 3.93 15.57 -2.53
CA TYR A 28 2.96 14.91 -1.66
C TYR A 28 2.02 13.99 -2.42
N PHE A 29 2.14 13.85 -3.74
CA PHE A 29 1.30 12.95 -4.53
C PHE A 29 1.39 11.51 -3.96
N PRO A 30 0.26 10.78 -3.79
CA PRO A 30 -1.10 11.02 -4.31
C PRO A 30 -2.00 11.95 -3.48
N PHE A 31 -1.46 12.69 -2.52
CA PHE A 31 -2.23 13.62 -1.68
C PHE A 31 -2.17 15.06 -2.20
N CYS A 32 -3.19 15.87 -1.86
CA CYS A 32 -3.23 17.28 -2.28
C CYS A 32 -2.32 18.21 -1.46
N SER A 33 -1.70 17.72 -0.38
CA SER A 33 -0.87 18.51 0.54
C SER A 33 -0.15 17.61 1.55
N GLU A 34 0.87 18.15 2.20
CA GLU A 34 1.55 17.52 3.34
C GLU A 34 0.58 17.11 4.46
N ARG A 35 -0.38 17.98 4.79
CA ARG A 35 -1.40 17.71 5.82
C ARG A 35 -2.15 16.41 5.54
N CYS A 36 -2.53 16.16 4.28
CA CYS A 36 -3.27 14.96 3.91
C CYS A 36 -2.38 13.72 3.92
N LYS A 37 -1.11 13.83 3.54
CA LYS A 37 -0.10 12.76 3.67
C LYS A 37 0.09 12.38 5.15
N MET A 38 0.27 13.36 6.03
CA MET A 38 0.46 13.12 7.46
C MET A 38 -0.79 12.51 8.09
N ALA A 39 -1.98 13.02 7.78
CA ALA A 39 -3.23 12.48 8.29
C ALA A 39 -3.52 11.04 7.81
N ASP A 40 -2.97 10.63 6.66
CA ASP A 40 -3.01 9.23 6.24
C ASP A 40 -2.05 8.39 7.08
N LEU A 41 -0.80 8.83 7.22
CA LEU A 41 0.21 8.16 8.05
C LEU A 41 -0.26 7.98 9.50
N TYR A 42 -0.88 8.99 10.10
CA TYR A 42 -1.45 8.88 11.44
C TYR A 42 -2.55 7.82 11.52
N GLY A 43 -3.38 7.67 10.47
CA GLY A 43 -4.39 6.61 10.44
C GLY A 43 -3.79 5.20 10.46
N TRP A 44 -2.61 5.02 9.84
CA TRP A 44 -1.85 3.77 9.94
C TRP A 44 -1.29 3.53 11.35
N LEU A 45 -0.70 4.57 11.95
CA LEU A 45 -0.15 4.48 13.31
C LEU A 45 -1.22 4.26 14.39
N ASP A 46 -2.43 4.76 14.15
CA ASP A 46 -3.59 4.64 15.04
C ASP A 46 -4.46 3.41 14.71
N GLU A 47 -3.96 2.49 13.87
CA GLU A 47 -4.65 1.25 13.48
C GLU A 47 -6.07 1.43 12.91
N GLN A 48 -6.34 2.59 12.29
CA GLN A 48 -7.64 2.91 11.69
C GLN A 48 -7.90 2.16 10.39
N TYR A 49 -6.84 1.68 9.74
CA TYR A 49 -6.92 0.88 8.53
C TYR A 49 -6.72 -0.60 8.89
N ARG A 50 -7.74 -1.42 8.65
CA ARG A 50 -7.71 -2.86 8.88
C ARG A 50 -8.25 -3.59 7.67
N ILE A 51 -7.61 -4.70 7.33
CA ILE A 51 -8.12 -5.62 6.30
C ILE A 51 -9.12 -6.53 7.01
N PRO A 52 -10.39 -6.57 6.59
CA PRO A 52 -11.34 -7.50 7.18
C PRO A 52 -10.91 -8.95 6.89
N VAL A 53 -11.05 -9.82 7.88
CA VAL A 53 -10.92 -11.27 7.66
C VAL A 53 -12.21 -11.74 7.00
N VAL A 54 -12.07 -12.33 5.82
CA VAL A 54 -13.10 -13.17 5.22
C VAL A 54 -12.76 -14.58 5.67
N GLU A 55 -13.67 -15.25 6.38
CA GLU A 55 -13.48 -16.68 6.64
C GLU A 55 -13.46 -17.37 5.27
N PRO A 56 -12.41 -18.17 4.98
CA PRO A 56 -12.43 -18.97 3.76
C PRO A 56 -13.67 -19.86 3.82
N ASP A 57 -14.47 -19.87 2.76
CA ASP A 57 -15.43 -20.94 2.56
C ASP A 57 -14.64 -22.27 2.61
N ASP A 58 -15.13 -23.29 3.33
CA ASP A 58 -14.48 -24.59 3.62
C ASP A 58 -14.03 -25.43 2.38
N ASP A 59 -13.98 -24.83 1.19
CA ASP A 59 -13.65 -25.44 -0.10
C ASP A 59 -12.21 -25.09 -0.59
N PHE A 60 -11.34 -24.56 0.26
CA PHE A 60 -9.91 -24.44 -0.04
C PHE A 60 -9.18 -25.69 0.47
N ASP A 61 -8.99 -26.68 -0.42
CA ASP A 61 -8.04 -27.78 -0.19
C ASP A 61 -6.62 -27.19 0.01
N ASP A 62 -6.17 -27.14 1.27
CA ASP A 62 -4.81 -26.83 1.68
C ASP A 62 -3.86 -27.96 1.24
N GLU A 63 -3.28 -27.88 0.04
CA GLU A 63 -2.19 -28.78 -0.38
C GLU A 63 -0.78 -28.14 -0.43
N ASP A 64 -0.60 -26.86 -0.07
CA ASP A 64 0.72 -26.20 -0.24
C ASP A 64 1.16 -25.33 0.95
N ALA A 65 1.06 -25.86 2.18
CA ALA A 65 1.58 -25.21 3.39
C ALA A 65 2.54 -26.07 4.22
N ASP A 66 3.42 -26.88 3.59
CA ASP A 66 4.64 -27.37 4.27
C ASP A 66 5.78 -27.63 3.27
N SER A 67 6.35 -26.56 2.71
CA SER A 67 7.72 -26.61 2.20
C SER A 67 8.59 -25.71 3.06
N LYS A 68 8.89 -26.18 4.28
CA LYS A 68 10.03 -25.66 5.03
C LYS A 68 11.28 -25.79 4.14
N PRO A 69 12.03 -24.71 3.82
CA PRO A 69 13.28 -24.87 3.11
C PRO A 69 14.25 -25.62 4.04
N GLU A 70 14.55 -26.87 3.70
CA GLU A 70 15.60 -27.65 4.36
C GLU A 70 16.95 -27.01 4.03
N ILE A 71 17.45 -26.21 4.97
CA ILE A 71 18.84 -25.74 4.97
C ILE A 71 19.67 -26.98 5.34
N ASN A 72 20.36 -27.56 4.36
CA ASN A 72 21.34 -28.63 4.64
C ASN A 72 22.52 -28.00 5.38
N ASP A 73 22.52 -28.06 6.71
CA ASP A 73 23.70 -27.78 7.53
C ASP A 73 24.74 -28.91 7.30
N PRO A 74 25.95 -28.63 6.77
CA PRO A 74 27.01 -29.62 6.76
C PRO A 74 27.55 -29.75 8.19
N GLU A 75 27.18 -30.85 8.87
CA GLU A 75 27.72 -31.17 10.19
C GLU A 75 29.24 -31.33 10.17
N ASP A 76 29.82 -30.71 11.19
CA ASP A 76 31.18 -30.78 11.73
C ASP A 76 31.77 -32.20 11.74
N SER A 77 32.96 -32.37 11.16
CA SER A 77 33.93 -33.44 11.43
C SER A 77 35.33 -33.01 11.04
#